data_AF-A0A5A5R114-F1
#
_entry.id   AF-A0A5A5R114-F1
#
_cell.length_a   1.000
_cell.length_b   1.000
_cell.length_c   1.000
_cell.angle_alpha   90.00
_cell.angle_beta   90.00
_cell.angle_gamma   90.00
#
_symmetry.space_group_name_H-M   'P 1'
#
loop_
_entity.id
_entity.type
_entity.pdbx_description
1 polymer ?
#
loop_
_entity_poly.entity_id
_entity_poly.type
_entity_poly.pdbx_seq_one_letter_code
_entity_poly.pdbx_strand_id
1 'polypeptide(L)'
;MSFEYKIKKYEDSIYGCAFMAAGIGAPGSIVPGLDIGGVSGTWAGMILGIAKIAERQLDKNTVLKFVGGILAGSAGYLGGSKVLTFALHAVPGIGTLGAVGINCLLNFIYTIRLGRYVALQMEKPGFDTQDWADLIPEITALVFAMPTVTELREAWKYYNDEK
;
A
#
# COMPACT_ATOMS: atom_id res chain seq x y z
N MET A 1 -14.58 -12.07 -18.76
CA MET A 1 -13.19 -11.59 -18.63
C MET A 1 -12.78 -11.78 -17.17
N SER A 2 -11.83 -12.68 -16.87
CA SER A 2 -11.51 -13.05 -15.48
C SER A 2 -10.88 -11.88 -14.72
N PHE A 3 -10.99 -11.90 -13.39
CA PHE A 3 -10.46 -10.90 -12.46
C PHE A 3 -8.98 -10.55 -12.73
N GLU A 4 -8.16 -11.56 -13.02
CA GLU A 4 -6.74 -11.40 -13.34
C GLU A 4 -6.50 -10.56 -14.61
N TYR A 5 -7.36 -10.69 -15.63
CA TYR A 5 -7.17 -9.97 -16.89
C TYR A 5 -7.39 -8.46 -16.76
N LYS A 6 -8.29 -8.03 -15.87
CA LYS A 6 -8.58 -6.60 -15.66
C LYS A 6 -7.46 -5.88 -14.92
N ILE A 7 -6.77 -6.57 -14.01
CA ILE A 7 -5.71 -5.99 -13.19
C ILE A 7 -4.37 -5.99 -13.93
N LYS A 8 -4.14 -6.93 -14.85
CA LYS A 8 -2.87 -7.11 -15.57
C LYS A 8 -2.30 -5.83 -16.20
N LYS A 9 -3.17 -4.99 -16.80
CA LYS A 9 -2.72 -3.73 -17.42
C LYS A 9 -2.23 -2.66 -16.42
N TYR A 10 -2.50 -2.84 -15.13
CA TYR A 10 -2.09 -1.95 -14.06
C TYR A 10 -0.90 -2.49 -13.26
N GLU A 11 -0.49 -3.74 -13.49
CA GLU A 11 0.51 -4.44 -12.67
C GLU A 11 1.81 -3.65 -12.56
N ASP A 12 2.35 -3.17 -13.67
CA ASP A 12 3.61 -2.41 -13.66
C ASP A 12 3.52 -1.17 -12.75
N SER A 13 2.39 -0.46 -12.77
CA SER A 13 2.17 0.71 -11.92
C SER A 13 2.00 0.32 -10.45
N ILE A 14 1.34 -0.79 -10.17
CA ILE A 14 1.07 -1.27 -8.81
C ILE A 14 2.36 -1.83 -8.19
N TYR A 15 3.04 -2.75 -8.86
CA TYR A 15 4.25 -3.40 -8.35
C TYR A 15 5.44 -2.44 -8.32
N GLY A 16 5.61 -1.58 -9.34
CA GLY A 16 6.64 -0.54 -9.30
C GLY A 16 6.49 0.39 -8.09
N CYS A 17 5.26 0.79 -7.77
CA CYS A 17 4.99 1.56 -6.56
C CYS A 17 5.14 0.73 -5.28
N ALA A 18 4.79 -0.55 -5.29
CA ALA A 18 4.98 -1.44 -4.15
C ALA A 18 6.46 -1.60 -3.78
N PHE A 19 7.36 -1.72 -4.77
CA PHE A 19 8.81 -1.73 -4.52
C PHE A 19 9.32 -0.40 -3.97
N MET A 20 8.84 0.74 -4.47
CA MET A 20 9.16 2.05 -3.91
C MET A 20 8.70 2.16 -2.44
N ALA A 21 7.48 1.72 -2.13
CA ALA A 21 6.94 1.73 -0.77
C ALA A 21 7.73 0.80 0.17
N ALA A 22 8.15 -0.37 -0.33
CA ALA A 22 9.03 -1.28 0.40
C ALA A 22 10.37 -0.61 0.72
N GLY A 23 10.97 0.10 -0.25
CA GLY A 23 12.22 0.86 -0.06
C GLY A 23 12.12 1.96 1.00
N ILE A 24 10.95 2.60 1.13
CA ILE A 24 10.66 3.60 2.19
C ILE A 24 10.57 2.93 3.58
N GLY A 25 10.22 1.64 3.63
CA GLY A 25 10.07 0.89 4.88
C GLY A 25 11.36 0.83 5.71
N ALA A 26 12.53 0.83 5.07
CA ALA A 26 13.82 0.83 5.77
C ALA A 26 14.06 2.12 6.57
N PRO A 27 14.12 3.33 5.96
CA PRO A 27 14.27 4.56 6.73
C PRO A 27 13.04 4.87 7.59
N GLY A 28 11.84 4.45 7.18
CA GLY A 28 10.59 4.59 7.94
C GLY A 28 10.50 3.77 9.23
N SER A 29 11.26 2.66 9.31
CA SER A 29 11.39 1.85 10.53
C SER A 29 12.31 2.46 11.59
N ILE A 30 13.18 3.39 11.17
CA ILE A 30 14.17 4.06 12.03
C ILE A 30 13.69 5.46 12.43
N VAL A 31 13.06 6.20 11.50
CA VAL A 31 12.56 7.56 11.72
C VAL A 31 11.03 7.56 11.74
N PRO A 32 10.39 7.74 12.91
CA PRO A 32 8.93 7.83 13.01
C PRO A 32 8.38 8.95 12.11
N GLY A 33 7.42 8.63 11.24
CA GLY A 33 6.70 9.58 10.40
C GLY A 33 7.25 9.75 8.98
N LEU A 34 8.53 9.43 8.73
CA LEU A 34 9.12 9.46 7.39
C LEU A 34 8.46 8.45 6.45
N ASP A 35 8.05 7.32 7.03
CA ASP A 35 7.27 6.27 6.37
C ASP A 35 5.92 6.79 5.83
N ILE A 36 5.23 7.62 6.62
CA ILE A 36 3.89 8.11 6.30
C ILE A 36 3.96 9.07 5.10
N GLY A 37 4.91 10.00 5.10
CA GLY A 37 5.08 10.96 4.00
C GLY A 37 5.51 10.29 2.69
N GLY A 38 6.49 9.38 2.76
CA GLY A 38 6.96 8.62 1.61
C GLY A 38 5.85 7.74 1.01
N VAL A 39 5.21 6.91 1.84
CA VAL A 39 4.14 6.00 1.40
C VAL A 39 2.94 6.78 0.85
N SER A 40 2.60 7.94 1.44
CA SER A 40 1.55 8.81 0.90
C SER A 40 1.83 9.24 -0.54
N GLY A 41 3.06 9.69 -0.82
CA GLY A 41 3.47 10.12 -2.16
C GLY A 41 3.44 8.97 -3.16
N THR A 42 3.96 7.81 -2.75
CA THR A 42 3.95 6.58 -3.57
C THR A 42 2.52 6.13 -3.89
N TRP A 43 1.61 6.11 -2.92
CA TRP A 43 0.22 5.73 -3.14
C TRP A 43 -0.52 6.73 -4.01
N ALA A 44 -0.32 8.03 -3.81
CA ALA A 44 -0.92 9.03 -4.68
C ALA A 44 -0.43 8.91 -6.13
N GLY A 45 0.87 8.69 -6.33
CA GLY A 45 1.45 8.44 -7.65
C GLY A 45 0.86 7.19 -8.32
N MET A 46 0.74 6.09 -7.57
CA MET A 46 0.12 4.85 -8.03
C MET A 46 -1.32 5.06 -8.50
N ILE A 47 -2.13 5.73 -7.68
CA ILE A 47 -3.55 5.99 -7.97
C ILE A 47 -3.70 6.84 -9.23
N LEU A 48 -2.88 7.90 -9.38
CA LEU A 48 -2.88 8.73 -10.58
C LEU A 48 -2.42 7.96 -11.82
N GLY A 49 -1.43 7.07 -11.67
CA GLY A 49 -0.97 6.18 -12.75
C GLY A 49 -2.07 5.23 -13.22
N ILE A 50 -2.76 4.58 -12.28
CA ILE A 50 -3.92 3.73 -12.56
C ILE A 50 -5.02 4.52 -13.26
N ALA A 51 -5.36 5.72 -12.77
CA ALA A 51 -6.39 6.55 -13.38
C ALA A 51 -6.04 6.94 -14.82
N LYS A 52 -4.77 7.28 -15.09
CA LYS A 52 -4.30 7.57 -16.45
C LYS A 52 -4.47 6.36 -17.38
N ILE A 53 -4.12 5.15 -16.92
CA ILE A 53 -4.30 3.91 -17.69
C ILE A 53 -5.80 3.58 -17.89
N ALA A 54 -6.65 3.95 -16.92
CA ALA A 54 -8.10 3.79 -16.98
C ALA A 54 -8.81 4.89 -17.80
N GLU A 55 -8.07 5.84 -18.37
CA GLU A 55 -8.61 7.03 -19.05
C GLU A 55 -9.57 7.86 -18.17
N ARG A 56 -9.32 7.86 -16.85
CA ARG A 56 -10.07 8.64 -15.87
C ARG A 56 -9.26 9.86 -15.44
N GLN A 57 -9.92 11.01 -15.35
CA GLN A 57 -9.31 12.21 -14.80
C GLN A 57 -9.52 12.27 -13.30
N LEU A 58 -8.43 12.31 -12.55
CA LEU A 58 -8.43 12.54 -11.12
C LEU A 58 -7.67 13.82 -10.79
N ASP A 59 -8.25 14.62 -9.91
CA ASP A 59 -7.54 15.74 -9.31
C ASP A 59 -6.54 15.25 -8.25
N LYS A 60 -5.30 15.74 -8.34
CA LYS A 60 -4.21 15.37 -7.44
C LYS A 60 -4.53 15.69 -5.98
N ASN A 61 -5.20 16.81 -5.71
CA ASN A 61 -5.53 17.19 -4.34
C ASN A 61 -6.57 16.24 -3.74
N THR A 62 -7.54 15.81 -4.55
CA THR A 62 -8.54 14.80 -4.16
C THR A 62 -7.88 13.47 -3.82
N VAL A 63 -6.95 13.00 -4.65
CA VAL A 63 -6.18 11.77 -4.38
C VAL A 63 -5.36 11.87 -3.10
N LEU A 64 -4.66 12.99 -2.89
CA LEU A 64 -3.87 13.20 -1.67
C LEU A 64 -4.74 13.24 -0.41
N LYS A 65 -5.93 13.85 -0.46
CA LYS A 65 -6.88 13.85 0.65
C LYS A 65 -7.37 12.45 0.98
N PHE A 66 -7.68 11.65 -0.05
CA PHE A 66 -8.11 10.27 0.12
C PHE A 66 -7.02 9.39 0.73
N VAL A 67 -5.79 9.46 0.20
CA VAL A 67 -4.63 8.77 0.77
C VAL A 67 -4.39 9.21 2.22
N GLY A 68 -4.46 10.52 2.48
CA GLY A 68 -4.36 11.07 3.82
C GLY A 68 -5.45 10.54 4.76
N GLY A 69 -6.67 10.36 4.27
CA GLY A 69 -7.79 9.77 5.01
C GLY A 69 -7.56 8.31 5.38
N ILE A 70 -7.06 7.49 4.43
CA ILE A 70 -6.68 6.09 4.69
C ILE A 70 -5.59 6.01 5.76
N LEU A 71 -4.57 6.88 5.66
CA LEU A 71 -3.46 6.91 6.61
C LEU A 71 -3.85 7.47 7.98
N ALA A 72 -4.81 8.41 8.04
CA ALA A 72 -5.38 8.88 9.29
C ALA A 72 -6.21 7.79 9.97
N GLY A 73 -7.03 7.05 9.20
CA GLY A 73 -7.81 5.92 9.68
C GLY A 73 -6.94 4.75 10.18
N SER A 74 -5.72 4.63 9.66
CA SER A 74 -4.79 3.59 10.07
C SER A 74 -4.04 3.90 11.36
N ALA A 75 -4.15 5.10 11.95
CA ALA A 75 -3.44 5.45 13.19
C ALA A 75 -3.72 4.47 14.34
N GLY A 76 -4.94 3.91 14.43
CA GLY A 76 -5.28 2.85 15.39
C GLY A 76 -4.60 1.50 15.09
N TYR A 77 -4.45 1.15 13.81
CA TYR A 77 -3.86 -0.11 13.33
C TYR A 77 -2.32 -0.06 13.30
N LEU A 78 -1.75 1.02 12.76
CA LEU A 78 -0.32 1.34 12.77
C LEU A 78 0.21 1.50 14.19
N GLY A 79 -0.62 1.93 15.14
CA GLY A 79 -0.29 1.87 16.56
C GLY A 79 0.09 0.46 17.01
N GLY A 80 -0.74 -0.54 16.69
CA GLY A 80 -0.47 -1.95 17.00
C GLY A 80 0.75 -2.52 16.27
N SER A 81 0.84 -2.29 14.95
CA SER A 81 1.94 -2.80 14.13
C SER A 81 3.28 -2.16 14.48
N LYS A 82 3.33 -0.84 14.75
CA LYS A 82 4.58 -0.17 15.18
C LYS A 82 4.95 -0.48 16.61
N VAL A 83 3.99 -0.69 17.51
CA VAL A 83 4.27 -1.21 18.87
C VAL A 83 4.89 -2.60 18.76
N LEU A 84 4.39 -3.46 17.88
CA LEU A 84 5.00 -4.76 17.61
C LEU A 84 6.40 -4.62 17.01
N THR A 85 6.60 -3.72 16.03
CA THR A 85 7.93 -3.45 15.43
C THR A 85 8.93 -2.89 16.46
N PHE A 86 8.50 -2.01 17.37
CA PHE A 86 9.32 -1.53 18.48
C PHE A 86 9.60 -2.61 19.54
N ALA A 87 8.62 -3.47 19.82
CA ALA A 87 8.82 -4.62 20.69
C ALA A 87 9.84 -5.61 20.10
N LEU A 88 9.82 -5.80 18.77
CA LEU A 88 10.79 -6.64 18.05
C LEU A 88 12.20 -6.05 18.04
N HIS A 89 12.35 -4.71 18.03
CA HIS A 89 13.64 -4.06 18.24
C HIS A 89 14.28 -4.40 19.59
N ALA A 90 13.46 -4.69 20.61
CA ALA A 90 13.93 -5.09 21.94
C ALA A 90 14.33 -6.57 22.04
N VAL A 91 14.11 -7.39 21.01
CA VAL A 91 14.47 -8.82 21.00
C VAL A 91 15.91 -9.00 20.50
N PRO A 92 16.84 -9.49 21.35
CA PRO A 92 18.21 -9.76 20.95
C PRO A 92 18.24 -10.86 19.86
N GLY A 93 18.94 -10.61 18.75
CA GLY A 93 19.13 -11.58 17.65
C GLY A 93 18.25 -11.38 16.42
N ILE A 94 17.03 -10.83 16.55
CA ILE A 94 16.18 -10.41 15.42
C ILE A 94 16.37 -8.92 15.14
N GLY A 95 16.34 -8.10 16.21
CA GLY A 95 16.74 -6.69 16.23
C GLY A 95 16.17 -5.82 15.10
N THR A 96 16.92 -4.75 14.79
CA THR A 96 16.57 -3.74 13.77
C THR A 96 16.38 -4.32 12.38
N LEU A 97 17.11 -5.37 12.00
CA LEU A 97 17.02 -5.95 10.65
C LEU A 97 15.69 -6.67 10.44
N GLY A 98 15.18 -7.41 11.43
CA GLY A 98 13.86 -8.04 11.36
C GLY A 98 12.74 -7.00 11.33
N ALA A 99 12.86 -5.94 12.14
CA ALA A 99 11.93 -4.82 12.15
C ALA A 99 11.88 -4.07 10.80
N VAL A 100 13.04 -3.79 10.20
CA VAL A 100 13.15 -3.22 8.84
C VAL A 100 12.49 -4.15 7.82
N GLY A 101 12.83 -5.44 7.84
CA GLY A 101 12.30 -6.40 6.87
C GLY A 101 10.78 -6.53 6.92
N ILE A 102 10.21 -6.60 8.13
CA ILE A 102 8.76 -6.63 8.33
C ILE A 102 8.12 -5.32 7.83
N ASN A 103 8.72 -4.17 8.13
CA ASN A 103 8.17 -2.89 7.68
C ASN A 103 8.17 -2.76 6.15
N CYS A 104 9.28 -3.13 5.49
CA CYS A 104 9.37 -3.16 4.04
C CYS A 104 8.32 -4.11 3.42
N LEU A 105 8.17 -5.31 3.99
CA LEU A 105 7.20 -6.30 3.53
C LEU A 105 5.76 -5.82 3.68
N LEU A 106 5.42 -5.23 4.82
CA LEU A 106 4.09 -4.68 5.06
C LEU A 106 3.78 -3.55 4.10
N ASN A 107 4.71 -2.61 3.89
CA ASN A 107 4.53 -1.53 2.92
C ASN A 107 4.32 -2.05 1.48
N PHE A 108 5.04 -3.11 1.09
CA PHE A 108 4.83 -3.77 -0.20
C PHE A 108 3.41 -4.31 -0.33
N ILE A 109 2.96 -5.12 0.64
CA ILE A 109 1.64 -5.76 0.64
C ILE A 109 0.51 -4.71 0.69
N TYR A 110 0.62 -3.71 1.55
CA TYR A 110 -0.37 -2.64 1.67
C TYR A 110 -0.54 -1.87 0.36
N THR A 111 0.56 -1.61 -0.32
CA THR A 111 0.55 -0.90 -1.61
C THR A 111 -0.13 -1.74 -2.70
N ILE A 112 0.14 -3.04 -2.77
CA ILE A 112 -0.52 -3.94 -3.72
C ILE A 112 -2.02 -4.01 -3.46
N ARG A 113 -2.44 -4.15 -2.20
CA ARG A 113 -3.86 -4.20 -1.83
C ARG A 113 -4.59 -2.94 -2.27
N LEU A 114 -4.03 -1.77 -1.95
CA LEU A 114 -4.60 -0.50 -2.35
C LEU A 114 -4.66 -0.37 -3.87
N GLY A 115 -3.57 -0.68 -4.57
CA GLY A 115 -3.48 -0.59 -6.03
C GLY A 115 -4.51 -1.48 -6.74
N ARG A 116 -4.64 -2.74 -6.29
CA ARG A 116 -5.63 -3.69 -6.81
C ARG A 116 -7.06 -3.18 -6.56
N TYR A 117 -7.35 -2.71 -5.36
CA TYR A 117 -8.66 -2.17 -5.02
C TYR A 117 -9.02 -0.99 -5.93
N VAL A 118 -8.12 0.00 -6.03
CA VAL A 118 -8.34 1.19 -6.86
C VAL A 118 -8.51 0.83 -8.33
N ALA A 119 -7.67 -0.07 -8.86
CA ALA A 119 -7.80 -0.56 -10.24
C ALA A 119 -9.18 -1.17 -10.50
N LEU A 120 -9.70 -1.97 -9.56
CA LEU A 120 -11.04 -2.56 -9.69
C LEU A 120 -12.15 -1.51 -9.67
N GLN A 121 -12.03 -0.48 -8.83
CA GLN A 121 -13.02 0.59 -8.76
C GLN A 121 -13.04 1.41 -10.06
N MET A 122 -11.88 1.70 -10.65
CA MET A 122 -11.76 2.45 -11.90
C MET A 122 -12.39 1.74 -13.10
N GLU A 123 -12.43 0.41 -13.05
CA GLU A 123 -13.06 -0.43 -14.07
C GLU A 123 -14.59 -0.51 -13.95
N LYS A 124 -15.18 0.03 -12.87
CA LYS A 124 -16.64 0.04 -12.72
C LYS A 124 -17.28 1.13 -13.60
N PRO A 125 -18.31 0.81 -14.38
CA PRO A 125 -19.08 1.83 -15.09
C PRO A 125 -19.77 2.74 -14.06
N GLY A 126 -19.63 4.06 -14.23
CA GLY A 126 -20.24 5.05 -13.33
C GLY A 126 -19.46 5.38 -12.06
N PHE A 127 -18.22 4.91 -11.88
CA PHE A 127 -17.39 5.32 -10.74
C PHE A 127 -17.16 6.84 -10.72
N ASP A 128 -17.58 7.49 -9.64
CA ASP A 128 -17.35 8.90 -9.34
C ASP A 128 -16.37 9.03 -8.16
N THR A 129 -15.54 10.08 -8.19
CA THR A 129 -14.60 10.39 -7.12
C THR A 129 -15.27 10.90 -5.85
N GLN A 130 -16.53 11.34 -5.94
CA GLN A 130 -17.33 11.71 -4.78
C GLN A 130 -17.52 10.56 -3.78
N ASP A 131 -17.51 9.31 -4.23
CA ASP A 131 -17.71 8.13 -3.38
C ASP A 131 -16.46 7.75 -2.57
N TRP A 132 -15.31 8.40 -2.81
CA TRP A 132 -14.04 7.98 -2.23
C TRP A 132 -13.99 8.13 -0.71
N ALA A 133 -14.63 9.17 -0.18
CA ALA A 133 -14.64 9.42 1.26
C ALA A 133 -15.34 8.28 2.02
N ASP A 134 -16.44 7.76 1.47
CA ASP A 134 -17.24 6.69 2.07
C ASP A 134 -16.50 5.35 2.05
N LEU A 135 -15.59 5.17 1.10
CA LEU A 135 -14.76 3.96 0.99
C LEU A 135 -13.55 3.97 1.94
N ILE A 136 -13.18 5.10 2.55
CA ILE A 136 -11.99 5.20 3.41
C ILE A 136 -11.99 4.14 4.52
N PRO A 137 -13.07 3.94 5.31
CA PRO A 137 -13.07 2.95 6.39
C PRO A 137 -12.89 1.52 5.87
N GLU A 138 -13.59 1.15 4.79
CA GLU A 138 -13.51 -0.17 4.16
C GLU A 138 -12.09 -0.43 3.63
N ILE A 139 -11.52 0.53 2.90
CA ILE A 139 -10.18 0.42 2.33
C ILE A 139 -9.13 0.38 3.42
N THR A 140 -9.29 1.18 4.48
CA THR A 140 -8.37 1.15 5.62
C THR A 140 -8.37 -0.24 6.26
N ALA A 141 -9.54 -0.83 6.51
CA ALA A 141 -9.64 -2.17 7.06
C ALA A 141 -9.02 -3.23 6.12
N LEU A 142 -9.25 -3.12 4.82
CA LEU A 142 -8.70 -4.05 3.81
C LEU A 142 -7.17 -3.94 3.68
N VAL A 143 -6.66 -2.71 3.56
CA VAL A 143 -5.23 -2.44 3.36
C VAL A 143 -4.44 -2.92 4.56
N PHE A 144 -4.87 -2.57 5.78
CA PHE A 144 -4.15 -2.86 7.02
C PHE A 144 -4.55 -4.18 7.70
N ALA A 145 -5.34 -5.03 7.05
CA ALA A 145 -5.62 -6.39 7.53
C ALA A 145 -4.32 -7.21 7.68
N MET A 146 -4.34 -8.26 8.50
CA MET A 146 -3.20 -9.18 8.59
C MET A 146 -2.90 -9.80 7.21
N PRO A 147 -1.62 -9.89 6.79
CA PRO A 147 -1.24 -10.60 5.58
C PRO A 147 -1.60 -12.09 5.63
N THR A 148 -2.09 -12.62 4.52
CA THR A 148 -2.29 -14.05 4.33
C THR A 148 -1.00 -14.75 3.90
N VAL A 149 -0.91 -16.07 4.10
CA VAL A 149 0.23 -16.88 3.63
C VAL A 149 0.44 -16.75 2.13
N THR A 150 -0.64 -16.61 1.35
CA THR A 150 -0.58 -16.43 -0.10
C THR A 150 0.07 -15.10 -0.48
N GLU A 151 -0.28 -14.01 0.19
CA GLU A 151 0.32 -12.69 -0.05
C GLU A 151 1.79 -12.66 0.33
N LEU A 152 2.17 -13.37 1.40
CA LEU A 152 3.57 -13.55 1.78
C LEU A 152 4.37 -14.30 0.69
N ARG A 153 3.78 -15.36 0.11
CA ARG A 153 4.40 -16.10 -1.00
C ARG A 153 4.47 -15.27 -2.27
N GLU A 154 3.45 -14.48 -2.56
CA GLU A 154 3.43 -13.57 -3.71
C GLU A 154 4.55 -12.52 -3.60
N ALA A 155 4.68 -11.87 -2.44
CA ALA A 155 5.77 -10.93 -2.18
C ALA A 155 7.15 -11.60 -2.31
N TRP A 156 7.29 -12.83 -1.82
CA TRP A 156 8.53 -13.61 -1.97
C TRP A 156 8.86 -13.95 -3.42
N LYS A 157 7.86 -14.29 -4.23
CA LYS A 157 8.06 -14.63 -5.65
C LYS A 157 8.54 -13.42 -6.44
N TYR A 158 7.86 -12.28 -6.30
CA TYR A 158 8.25 -11.05 -6.99
C TYR A 158 9.65 -10.56 -6.63
N TYR A 159 10.09 -10.74 -5.39
CA TYR A 159 11.47 -10.41 -4.99
C TYR A 159 12.53 -11.27 -5.71
N ASN A 160 12.22 -12.54 -6.00
CA ASN A 160 13.17 -13.47 -6.61
C ASN A 160 13.14 -13.46 -8.14
N ASP A 161 12.00 -13.10 -8.75
CA ASP A 161 11.86 -13.03 -10.21
C ASP A 161 12.43 -11.71 -10.81
N GLU A 162 12.72 -10.68 -9.99
CA GLU A 162 13.40 -9.44 -10.41
C GLU A 162 14.95 -9.51 -10.32
N LYS A 163 15.53 -10.68 -10.01
CA LYS A 163 16.99 -10.94 -10.05
C LYS A 163 17.36 -11.85 -11.22
#